data_AF-A0A961XPW5-F1
#
_entry.id   AF-A0A961XPW5-F1
#
_cell.length_a   1.000
_cell.length_b   1.000
_cell.length_c   1.000
_cell.angle_alpha   90.00
_cell.angle_beta   90.00
_cell.angle_gamma   90.00
#
_symmetry.space_group_name_H-M   'P 1'
#
loop_
_entity.id
_entity.type
_entity.pdbx_description
1 polymer ?
#
loop_
_entity_poly.entity_id
_entity_poly.type
_entity_poly.pdbx_seq_one_letter_code
_entity_poly.pdbx_strand_id
1 'polypeptide(L)' 'VRLANKLRAMKGQDLEEGVSTRLVIYAATLIHKGMPLEKAIRAAMIEPLSDDADVKNGLLDLVTAVFG' A
#
# COMPACT_ATOMS: atom_id res chain seq x y z
N VAL A 1 1.93 -7.03 -8.47
CA VAL A 1 3.06 -6.14 -8.86
C VAL A 1 2.61 -4.72 -9.24
N ARG A 2 1.50 -4.53 -9.98
CA ARG A 2 1.00 -3.20 -10.41
C ARG A 2 0.90 -2.16 -9.29
N LEU A 3 0.21 -2.48 -8.18
CA LEU A 3 0.08 -1.56 -7.04
C LEU A 3 1.44 -1.13 -6.47
N ALA A 4 2.34 -2.10 -6.22
CA ALA A 4 3.64 -1.81 -5.65
C ALA A 4 4.48 -0.86 -6.52
N ASN A 5 4.40 -1.00 -7.86
CA ASN A 5 5.10 -0.09 -8.77
C ASN A 5 4.52 1.32 -8.72
N LYS A 6 3.19 1.47 -8.64
CA LYS A 6 2.55 2.78 -8.50
C LYS A 6 2.91 3.45 -7.17
N LEU A 7 2.87 2.72 -6.06
CA LEU A 7 3.29 3.23 -4.75
C LEU A 7 4.77 3.65 -4.73
N ARG A 8 5.65 2.94 -5.44
CA ARG A 8 7.07 3.33 -5.56
C ARG A 8 7.26 4.60 -6.37
N ALA A 9 6.40 4.86 -7.35
CA ALA A 9 6.46 6.07 -8.16
C ALA A 9 6.09 7.34 -7.36
N MET A 10 5.41 7.20 -6.22
CA MET A 10 5.07 8.31 -5.31
C MET A 10 6.25 8.77 -4.44
N LYS A 11 7.38 8.04 -4.44
CA LYS A 11 8.57 8.40 -3.67
C LYS A 11 9.09 9.77 -4.12
N GLY A 12 9.30 10.68 -3.18
CA GLY A 12 9.79 12.03 -3.42
C GLY A 12 8.71 13.03 -3.88
N GLN A 13 7.44 12.61 -3.92
CA GLN A 13 6.28 13.50 -4.09
C GLN A 13 5.55 13.61 -2.75
N ASP A 14 4.67 12.64 -2.47
CA ASP A 14 3.84 12.59 -1.26
C ASP A 14 4.37 11.59 -0.22
N LEU A 15 5.41 10.82 -0.58
CA LEU A 15 6.05 9.83 0.29
C LEU A 15 7.55 10.05 0.38
N GLU A 16 8.10 9.97 1.60
CA GLU A 16 9.54 9.94 1.83
C GLU A 16 10.18 8.66 1.22
N GLU A 17 9.51 7.53 1.40
CA GLU A 17 9.92 6.24 0.83
C GLU A 17 8.77 5.51 0.12
N GLY A 18 9.10 4.83 -0.98
CA GLY A 18 8.17 3.97 -1.69
C GLY A 18 8.02 2.60 -1.01
N VAL A 19 6.94 1.89 -1.33
CA VAL A 19 6.68 0.57 -0.73
C VAL A 19 7.82 -0.43 -0.97
N SER A 20 8.35 -0.96 0.14
CA SER A 20 9.41 -1.97 0.09
C SER A 20 8.87 -3.36 -0.28
N THR A 21 9.74 -4.23 -0.79
CA THR A 21 9.38 -5.63 -1.08
C THR A 21 8.93 -6.39 0.18
N ARG A 22 9.45 -6.03 1.37
CA ARG A 22 9.03 -6.62 2.64
C ARG A 22 7.56 -6.37 2.93
N LEU A 23 7.10 -5.13 2.73
CA LEU A 23 5.69 -4.76 2.93
C LEU A 23 4.77 -5.49 1.94
N VAL A 24 5.20 -5.68 0.70
CA VAL A 24 4.47 -6.50 -0.29
C VAL A 24 4.36 -7.96 0.17
N ILE A 25 5.45 -8.54 0.69
CA ILE A 25 5.45 -9.91 1.22
C ILE A 25 4.52 -10.02 2.44
N TYR A 26 4.49 -9.00 3.31
CA TYR A 26 3.60 -8.99 4.47
C TYR A 26 2.12 -8.94 4.06
N ALA A 27 1.76 -8.09 3.10
CA ALA A 27 0.40 -8.08 2.56
C ALA A 27 0.02 -9.45 1.98
N ALA A 28 0.89 -10.06 1.16
CA ALA A 28 0.66 -11.40 0.62
C ALA A 28 0.52 -12.47 1.71
N THR A 29 1.32 -12.38 2.78
CA THR A 29 1.26 -13.30 3.92
C THR A 29 -0.06 -13.16 4.68
N LEU A 30 -0.54 -11.94 4.90
CA LEU A 30 -1.83 -11.69 5.54
C LEU A 30 -2.99 -12.23 4.70
N ILE A 31 -2.95 -12.01 3.38
CA ILE A 31 -3.95 -12.55 2.44
C ILE A 31 -3.95 -14.08 2.47
N HIS A 32 -2.77 -14.69 2.44
CA HIS A 32 -2.63 -16.15 2.53
C HIS A 32 -3.20 -16.72 3.84
N LYS A 33 -3.15 -15.94 4.93
CA LYS A 33 -3.76 -16.29 6.22
C LYS A 33 -5.27 -15.99 6.30
N GLY A 34 -5.90 -15.60 5.19
CA GLY A 34 -7.35 -15.36 5.10
C GLY A 34 -7.78 -13.92 5.37
N MET A 35 -6.85 -12.96 5.48
CA MET A 35 -7.22 -11.55 5.58
C MET A 35 -7.75 -11.04 4.22
N PRO A 36 -8.86 -10.28 4.19
CA PRO A 36 -9.33 -9.66 2.95
C PRO A 36 -8.26 -8.78 2.30
N LEU A 37 -8.21 -8.80 0.96
CA LEU A 37 -7.21 -8.08 0.15
C LEU A 37 -7.03 -6.62 0.57
N GLU A 38 -8.14 -5.86 0.65
CA GLU A 38 -8.12 -4.45 1.00
C GLU A 38 -7.56 -4.22 2.42
N LYS A 39 -7.98 -5.04 3.38
CA LYS A 39 -7.51 -4.96 4.76
C LYS A 39 -6.03 -5.28 4.87
N ALA A 40 -5.54 -6.27 4.14
CA ALA A 40 -4.13 -6.64 4.11
C ALA A 40 -3.26 -5.56 3.45
N ILE A 41 -3.71 -5.00 2.33
CA ILE A 41 -3.03 -3.88 1.68
C ILE A 41 -2.97 -2.68 2.61
N ARG A 42 -4.10 -2.28 3.21
CA ARG A 42 -4.12 -1.17 4.15
C ARG A 42 -3.14 -1.37 5.30
N ALA A 43 -3.25 -2.50 6.01
CA ALA A 43 -2.45 -2.76 7.21
C ALA A 43 -0.95 -2.92 6.91
N ALA A 44 -0.58 -3.60 5.83
CA ALA A 44 0.82 -3.93 5.56
C ALA A 44 1.51 -3.01 4.56
N MET A 45 0.77 -2.27 3.72
CA MET A 45 1.34 -1.40 2.69
C MET A 45 0.99 0.07 2.86
N ILE A 46 -0.14 0.45 3.47
CA ILE A 46 -0.55 1.87 3.56
C ILE A 46 -0.17 2.47 4.90
N GLU A 47 -0.63 1.86 6.01
CA GLU A 47 -0.35 2.36 7.37
C GLU A 47 1.16 2.56 7.62
N PRO A 48 2.09 1.71 7.13
CA PRO A 48 3.52 1.92 7.37
C PRO A 48 4.18 3.01 6.51
N LEU A 49 3.50 3.56 5.50
CA LEU A 49 4.11 4.53 4.58
C LEU A 49 3.94 5.99 5.04
N SER A 50 2.92 6.29 5.84
CA SER A 50 2.68 7.64 6.33
C SER A 50 1.71 7.64 7.52
N ASP A 51 1.97 8.53 8.48
CA ASP A 51 1.02 8.85 9.55
C ASP A 51 -0.02 9.89 9.13
N ASP A 52 0.25 10.65 8.08
CA ASP A 52 -0.63 11.68 7.53
C ASP A 52 -1.91 11.06 6.93
N ALA A 53 -3.06 11.55 7.38
CA ALA A 53 -4.36 11.02 6.96
C ALA A 53 -4.68 11.30 5.50
N ASP A 54 -4.30 12.47 4.97
CA ASP A 54 -4.56 12.87 3.59
C ASP A 54 -3.69 12.06 2.62
N VAL A 55 -2.41 11.86 2.97
CA VAL A 55 -1.53 10.95 2.22
C VAL A 55 -2.12 9.54 2.20
N LYS A 56 -2.54 9.01 3.36
CA LYS A 56 -3.16 7.68 3.43
C LYS A 56 -4.41 7.56 2.56
N ASN A 57 -5.26 8.58 2.56
CA ASN A 57 -6.46 8.61 1.71
C ASN A 57 -6.09 8.56 0.23
N GLY A 58 -5.13 9.38 -0.22
CA GLY A 58 -4.67 9.35 -1.62
C GLY A 58 -4.07 8.00 -2.04
N LEU A 59 -3.35 7.34 -1.13
CA LEU A 59 -2.86 5.99 -1.39
C LEU A 59 -3.99 4.95 -1.46
N LEU A 60 -5.05 5.09 -0.66
CA LEU A 60 -6.24 4.22 -0.73
C LEU A 60 -7.00 4.43 -2.04
N ASP A 61 -7.11 5.66 -2.53
CA ASP A 61 -7.69 5.94 -3.85
C ASP A 61 -6.90 5.25 -4.97
N LEU A 62 -5.56 5.25 -4.86
CA LEU A 62 -4.70 4.53 -5.78
C LEU A 62 -4.92 3.00 -5.72
N VAL A 63 -5.19 2.44 -4.54
CA VAL A 63 -5.55 1.02 -4.37
C VAL A 63 -6.87 0.75 -5.11
N THR A 64 -7.89 1.58 -4.88
CA THR A 64 -9.19 1.49 -5.55
C THR A 64 -9.04 1.58 -7.07
N ALA A 65 -8.21 2.49 -7.59
CA ALA A 65 -7.97 2.61 -9.03
C ALA A 65 -7.23 1.41 -9.66
N VAL A 66 -6.56 0.57 -8.86
CA VAL A 66 -5.82 -0.61 -9.35
C VAL A 66 -6.64 -1.89 -9.30
N PHE A 67 -7.54 -2.00 -8.32
CA PHE A 67 -8.29 -3.22 -7.98
C PHE A 67 -9.82 -3.11 -8.10
N GLY A 68 -10.36 -1.89 -8.12
CA GLY A 68 -11.77 -1.61 -8.40
C GLY A 68 -12.08 -1.62 -9.89
#